data_AF-A0A8B6GPS8-F1
#
_entry.id   AF-A0A8B6GPS8-F1
#
_cell.length_a   1.000
_cell.length_b   1.000
_cell.length_c   1.000
_cell.angle_alpha   90.00
_cell.angle_beta   90.00
_cell.angle_gamma   90.00
#
_symmetry.space_group_name_H-M   'P 1'
#
loop_
_entity.id
_entity.type
_entity.pdbx_description
1 polymer ?
#
loop_
_entity_poly.entity_id
_entity_poly.type
_entity_poly.pdbx_seq_one_letter_code
_entity_poly.pdbx_strand_id
1 'polypeptide(L)'
;MMPPKGVIPIAMGMIVTAIGTCFAFNCGYAINCARDFGPRLFTVIAGWGLEPISYRNYNWFWVPIVGPLVGSVIGSYVYIALIQYHWPRREDEKPEVVQYRCQMEQDNVYLSPCNSGLFTLTRL
;
A
#
# COMPACT_ATOMS: atom_id res chain seq x y z
N MET A 1 -7.94 14.21 14.45
CA MET A 1 -6.79 15.11 14.22
C MET A 1 -6.01 14.56 13.03
N MET A 2 -5.96 15.26 11.91
CA MET A 2 -5.12 14.84 10.78
C MET A 2 -3.67 15.17 11.12
N PRO A 3 -2.70 14.26 10.93
CA PRO A 3 -1.30 14.57 11.18
C PRO A 3 -0.84 15.72 10.28
N PRO A 4 0.10 16.57 10.74
CA PRO A 4 0.63 17.66 9.95
C PRO A 4 1.18 17.16 8.61
N LYS A 5 0.90 17.90 7.53
CA LYS A 5 1.33 17.55 6.18
C LYS A 5 2.87 17.51 6.16
N GLY A 6 3.44 16.34 5.89
CA GLY A 6 4.90 16.13 5.81
C GLY A 6 5.51 15.23 6.90
N VAL A 7 4.82 14.95 8.02
CA VAL A 7 5.37 14.02 9.04
C VAL A 7 5.15 12.55 8.70
N ILE A 8 4.14 12.26 7.88
CA ILE A 8 3.78 10.91 7.44
C ILE A 8 4.96 10.15 6.80
N PRO A 9 5.69 10.70 5.79
CA PRO A 9 6.81 9.98 5.19
C PRO A 9 7.96 9.72 6.17
N ILE A 10 8.23 10.67 7.07
CA ILE A 10 9.28 10.51 8.09
C ILE A 10 8.90 9.39 9.08
N ALA A 11 7.65 9.38 9.55
CA ALA A 11 7.14 8.34 10.44
C ALA A 11 7.21 6.95 9.78
N MET A 12 6.79 6.84 8.51
CA MET A 12 6.90 5.59 7.76
C MET A 12 8.36 5.14 7.58
N GLY A 13 9.26 6.08 7.29
CA GLY A 13 10.70 5.80 7.21
C GLY A 13 11.26 5.23 8.51
N MET A 14 10.95 5.86 9.65
CA MET A 14 11.39 5.38 10.96
C MET A 14 10.85 3.97 11.28
N ILE A 15 9.60 3.67 10.91
CA ILE A 15 9.02 2.33 11.08
C ILE A 15 9.80 1.31 10.25
N VAL A 16 10.05 1.59 8.97
CA VAL A 16 10.80 0.67 8.09
C VAL A 16 12.23 0.49 8.59
N THR A 17 12.90 1.56 9.05
CA THR A 17 14.23 1.46 9.65
C THR A 17 14.22 0.60 10.90
N ALA A 18 13.25 0.76 11.80
CA ALA A 18 13.14 -0.05 13.02
C ALA A 18 12.94 -1.54 12.69
N ILE A 19 12.06 -1.86 11.74
CA ILE A 19 11.85 -3.24 11.27
C ILE A 19 13.14 -3.79 10.65
N GLY A 20 13.83 -2.98 9.85
CA GLY A 20 15.11 -3.32 9.26
C GLY A 20 16.16 -3.65 10.32
N THR A 21 16.37 -2.80 11.32
CA THR A 21 17.39 -3.03 12.34
C THR A 21 17.10 -4.25 13.23
N CYS A 22 15.83 -4.55 13.49
CA CYS A 22 15.44 -5.71 14.31
C CYS A 22 15.46 -7.03 13.54
N PHE A 23 15.09 -7.03 12.25
CA PHE A 23 14.84 -8.25 11.49
C PHE A 23 15.71 -8.42 10.22
N ALA A 24 16.63 -7.50 9.91
CA ALA A 24 17.44 -7.58 8.69
C ALA A 24 18.27 -8.87 8.60
N PHE A 25 18.80 -9.38 9.72
CA PHE A 25 19.72 -10.52 9.70
C PHE A 25 19.05 -11.85 9.34
N ASN A 26 17.73 -11.97 9.51
CA ASN A 26 17.01 -13.20 9.19
C ASN A 26 16.84 -13.37 7.67
N CYS A 27 16.27 -12.37 7.00
CA CYS A 27 15.83 -12.48 5.61
C CYS A 27 15.97 -11.17 4.81
N GLY A 28 16.72 -10.18 5.31
CA GLY A 28 16.94 -8.90 4.60
C GLY A 28 15.70 -8.00 4.49
N TYR A 29 14.71 -8.18 5.37
CA TYR A 29 13.43 -7.44 5.44
C TYR A 29 12.72 -7.28 4.09
N ALA A 30 12.47 -8.38 3.39
CA ALA A 30 11.69 -8.35 2.14
C ALA A 30 10.21 -8.03 2.40
N ILE A 31 9.88 -6.75 2.63
CA ILE A 31 8.53 -6.24 2.93
C ILE A 31 7.72 -5.99 1.65
N ASN A 32 8.37 -5.90 0.50
CA ASN A 32 7.74 -5.51 -0.75
C ASN A 32 8.19 -6.42 -1.89
N CYS A 33 7.22 -7.03 -2.56
CA CYS A 33 7.47 -7.95 -3.67
C CYS A 33 8.24 -7.27 -4.82
N ALA A 34 7.92 -6.02 -5.16
CA ALA A 34 8.60 -5.27 -6.22
C ALA A 34 10.04 -4.90 -5.83
N ARG A 35 10.27 -4.58 -4.55
CA ARG A 35 11.61 -4.27 -4.01
C ARG A 35 12.56 -5.44 -4.19
N ASP A 36 12.06 -6.66 -3.97
CA ASP A 36 12.91 -7.86 -4.00
C ASP A 36 12.95 -8.55 -5.36
N PHE A 37 11.84 -8.59 -6.10
CA PHE A 37 11.78 -9.29 -7.39
C PHE A 37 12.48 -8.53 -8.52
N GLY A 38 12.30 -7.20 -8.59
CA GLY A 38 12.85 -6.37 -9.67
C GLY A 38 14.38 -6.48 -9.78
N PRO A 39 15.14 -6.22 -8.69
CA PRO A 39 16.59 -6.35 -8.70
C PRO A 39 17.07 -7.77 -9.00
N ARG A 40 16.35 -8.80 -8.55
CA ARG A 40 16.68 -10.21 -8.85
C ARG A 40 16.51 -10.55 -10.32
N LEU A 41 15.43 -10.08 -10.94
CA LEU A 41 15.22 -10.28 -12.37
C LEU A 41 16.30 -9.54 -13.18
N PHE A 42 16.65 -8.32 -12.75
CA PHE A 42 17.72 -7.55 -13.36
C PHE A 42 19.06 -8.28 -13.30
N THR A 43 19.44 -8.87 -12.16
CA THR A 43 20.72 -9.60 -12.07
C THR A 43 20.74 -10.85 -12.95
N VAL A 44 19.62 -11.55 -13.11
CA VAL A 44 19.53 -12.69 -14.06
C VAL A 44 19.78 -12.23 -15.49
N ILE A 45 19.16 -11.12 -15.91
CA ILE A 45 19.33 -10.54 -17.26
C ILE A 45 20.77 -10.01 -17.44
N ALA A 46 21.34 -9.42 -16.38
CA ALA A 46 22.69 -8.87 -16.38
C ALA A 46 23.82 -9.92 -16.39
N GLY A 47 23.47 -11.22 -16.45
CA GLY A 47 24.46 -12.28 -16.65
C GLY A 47 24.94 -12.97 -15.37
N TRP A 48 24.35 -12.68 -14.19
CA TRP A 48 24.63 -13.43 -12.95
C TRP A 48 24.02 -14.84 -12.93
N GLY A 49 23.34 -15.26 -14.01
CA GLY A 49 22.73 -16.59 -14.11
C GLY A 49 21.52 -16.76 -13.17
N LEU A 50 21.21 -18.02 -12.82
CA LEU A 50 20.04 -18.37 -11.99
C LEU A 50 20.31 -18.37 -10.48
N GLU A 51 21.55 -18.11 -10.06
CA GLU A 51 21.94 -18.04 -8.64
C GLU A 51 21.11 -17.04 -7.80
N PRO A 52 20.71 -15.85 -8.32
CA PRO A 52 19.90 -14.88 -7.55
C PRO A 52 18.46 -15.32 -7.29
N ILE A 53 17.95 -16.25 -8.12
CA ILE A 53 16.60 -16.82 -8.03
C ILE A 53 16.62 -18.12 -7.22
N SER A 54 17.65 -18.96 -7.41
CA SER A 54 17.82 -20.22 -6.70
C SER A 54 19.02 -20.15 -5.74
N TYR A 55 18.76 -19.68 -4.52
CA TYR A 55 19.76 -19.79 -3.45
C TYR A 55 19.84 -21.24 -2.95
N ARG A 56 20.99 -21.91 -3.13
CA ARG A 56 21.29 -23.27 -2.65
C ARG A 56 20.22 -24.34 -3.02
N ASN A 57 19.60 -24.24 -4.20
CA ASN A 57 18.49 -25.10 -4.66
C ASN A 57 17.17 -25.00 -3.87
N TYR A 58 17.01 -23.99 -3.01
CA TYR A 58 15.78 -23.78 -2.23
C TYR A 58 14.78 -22.81 -2.89
N ASN A 59 15.07 -22.29 -4.10
CA ASN A 59 14.17 -21.39 -4.84
C ASN A 59 13.64 -20.22 -3.98
N TRP A 60 14.51 -19.48 -3.31
CA TRP A 60 14.12 -18.44 -2.33
C TRP A 60 13.22 -17.32 -2.88
N PHE A 61 13.12 -17.15 -4.20
CA PHE A 61 12.38 -16.04 -4.83
C PHE A 61 10.88 -15.98 -4.50
N TRP A 62 10.23 -17.10 -4.14
CA TRP A 62 8.78 -17.10 -3.87
C TRP A 62 8.43 -16.59 -2.47
N VAL A 63 9.33 -16.75 -1.49
CA VAL A 63 9.15 -16.30 -0.11
C VAL A 63 8.90 -14.79 -0.01
N PRO A 64 9.71 -13.89 -0.61
CA PRO A 64 9.47 -12.45 -0.60
C PRO A 64 8.29 -12.00 -1.47
N ILE A 65 7.66 -12.92 -2.24
CA ILE A 65 6.43 -12.64 -2.97
C ILE A 65 5.23 -13.00 -2.09
N VAL A 66 5.15 -14.25 -1.64
CA VAL A 66 4.01 -14.75 -0.88
C VAL A 66 3.97 -14.16 0.53
N GLY A 67 5.12 -14.02 1.19
CA GLY A 67 5.22 -13.53 2.57
C GLY A 67 4.57 -12.15 2.76
N PRO A 68 4.98 -11.11 1.99
CA PRO A 68 4.37 -9.79 2.06
C PRO A 68 2.90 -9.73 1.65
N LEU A 69 2.49 -10.49 0.65
CA LEU A 69 1.09 -10.53 0.21
C LEU A 69 0.18 -11.09 1.32
N VAL A 70 0.56 -12.21 1.91
CA VAL A 70 -0.22 -12.81 3.01
C VAL A 70 -0.12 -11.95 4.27
N GLY A 71 1.08 -11.47 4.59
CA GLY A 71 1.33 -10.64 5.78
C GLY A 71 0.60 -9.31 5.74
N SER A 72 0.52 -8.64 4.58
CA SER A 72 -0.22 -7.38 4.43
C SER A 72 -1.71 -7.56 4.66
N VAL A 73 -2.32 -8.62 4.09
CA VAL A 73 -3.73 -8.95 4.29
C VAL A 73 -4.03 -9.20 5.76
N ILE A 74 -3.23 -10.06 6.41
CA ILE A 74 -3.40 -10.37 7.84
C ILE A 74 -3.21 -9.10 8.69
N GLY A 75 -2.17 -8.31 8.42
CA GLY A 75 -1.89 -7.07 9.15
C GLY A 75 -3.04 -6.05 9.02
N SER A 76 -3.62 -5.91 7.82
CA SER A 76 -4.80 -5.07 7.61
C SER A 76 -5.99 -5.54 8.43
N TYR A 77 -6.29 -6.85 8.45
CA TYR A 77 -7.37 -7.39 9.28
C TYR A 77 -7.14 -7.15 10.77
N VAL A 78 -5.90 -7.30 11.26
CA VAL A 78 -5.55 -7.02 12.65
C VAL A 78 -5.78 -5.53 12.99
N TYR A 79 -5.42 -4.61 12.09
CA TYR A 79 -5.69 -3.19 12.28
C TYR A 79 -7.20 -2.90 12.38
N ILE A 80 -8.00 -3.48 11.47
CA ILE A 80 -9.46 -3.31 11.48
C ILE A 80 -10.04 -3.86 12.79
N ALA A 81 -9.62 -5.07 13.16
CA ALA A 81 -10.12 -5.78 14.33
C ALA A 81 -9.81 -5.05 15.64
N LEU A 82 -8.57 -4.63 15.83
CA LEU A 82 -8.10 -4.10 17.10
C LEU A 82 -8.28 -2.59 17.24
N ILE A 83 -8.09 -1.84 16.16
CA ILE A 83 -8.11 -0.37 16.21
C ILE A 83 -9.43 0.14 15.65
N GLN A 84 -9.78 -0.25 14.43
CA GLN A 84 -10.91 0.38 13.73
C GLN A 84 -12.26 0.11 14.40
N TYR A 85 -12.52 -1.09 14.90
CA TYR A 85 -13.77 -1.38 15.62
C TYR A 85 -13.88 -0.68 16.97
N HIS A 86 -12.76 -0.35 17.62
CA HIS A 86 -12.75 0.31 18.93
C HIS A 86 -12.70 1.84 18.81
N TRP A 87 -12.60 2.37 17.60
CA TRP A 87 -12.56 3.82 17.37
C TRP A 87 -13.98 4.41 17.36
N PRO A 88 -14.26 5.47 18.16
CA PRO A 88 -15.57 6.10 18.16
C PRO A 88 -15.86 6.69 16.78
N ARG A 89 -16.98 6.28 16.18
CA ARG A 89 -17.40 6.79 14.87
C ARG A 89 -17.88 8.23 15.03
N ARG A 90 -17.17 9.15 14.38
CA ARG A 90 -17.57 10.55 14.26
C ARG A 90 -18.78 10.61 13.31
N GLU A 91 -19.92 11.10 13.80
CA GLU A 91 -21.16 11.23 12.98
C GLU A 91 -20.99 12.24 11.84
N ASP A 92 -19.98 13.11 11.94
CA ASP A 92 -19.52 14.07 10.93
C ASP A 92 -18.69 13.44 9.79
N GLU A 93 -18.25 12.19 9.92
CA GLU A 93 -17.38 11.52 8.95
C GLU A 93 -18.23 10.67 7.98
N LYS A 94 -18.91 11.35 7.04
CA LYS A 94 -19.49 10.67 5.86
C LYS A 94 -18.37 9.93 5.13
N PRO A 95 -18.57 8.67 4.73
CA PRO A 95 -17.48 7.86 4.24
C PRO A 95 -17.00 8.44 2.89
N GLU A 96 -15.76 8.93 2.89
CA GLU A 96 -15.00 9.45 1.74
C GLU A 96 -14.63 8.30 0.77
N VAL A 97 -15.56 7.39 0.49
CA VAL A 97 -15.39 6.30 -0.48
C VAL A 97 -15.45 6.83 -1.94
N VAL A 98 -15.65 8.14 -2.11
CA VAL A 98 -15.84 8.79 -3.42
C VAL A 98 -14.59 9.56 -3.88
N GLN A 99 -13.70 10.00 -2.98
CA GLN A 99 -12.59 10.88 -3.38
C GLN A 99 -11.51 10.15 -4.19
N TYR A 100 -11.14 8.92 -3.80
CA TYR A 100 -10.08 8.16 -4.50
C TYR A 100 -10.52 7.56 -5.84
N ARG A 101 -11.82 7.50 -6.14
CA ARG A 101 -12.30 7.11 -7.48
C ARG A 101 -11.93 8.18 -8.53
N CYS A 102 -11.71 9.43 -8.13
CA CYS A 102 -11.45 10.53 -9.06
C CYS A 102 -9.97 10.73 -9.41
N GLN A 103 -9.03 10.07 -8.71
CA GLN A 103 -7.59 10.27 -8.94
C GLN A 103 -6.98 9.27 -9.93
N MET A 104 -7.78 8.30 -10.40
CA MET A 104 -7.42 7.33 -11.44
C MET A 104 -8.08 7.65 -12.79
N GLU A 105 -8.66 8.84 -12.94
CA GLU A 105 -9.26 9.37 -14.19
C GLU A 105 -8.55 10.70 -14.57
N GLN A 106 -7.22 10.72 -14.50
CA GLN A 106 -6.41 11.93 -14.74
C GLN A 106 -5.67 11.90 -16.10
N ASP A 107 -6.14 11.05 -17.01
CA ASP A 107 -5.68 10.92 -18.40
C ASP A 107 -6.81 11.21 -19.43
N ASN A 108 -7.67 12.23 -19.24
CA ASN A 108 -8.37 12.90 -20.37
C ASN A 108 -9.24 14.10 -19.94
N VAL A 109 -8.85 15.29 -20.39
CA VAL A 109 -9.65 16.21 -21.23
C VAL A 109 -11.14 16.46 -20.83
N TYR A 110 -11.36 17.65 -20.23
CA TYR A 110 -12.56 18.53 -20.25
C TYR A 110 -13.80 18.29 -19.34
N LEU A 111 -13.91 19.19 -18.34
CA LEU A 111 -15.05 20.02 -17.87
C LEU A 111 -16.44 19.40 -17.58
N SER A 112 -16.84 19.44 -16.29
CA SER A 112 -18.02 20.21 -15.81
C SER A 112 -18.25 20.01 -14.28
N PRO A 113 -18.58 21.08 -13.51
CA PRO A 113 -19.02 20.90 -12.13
C PRO A 113 -20.49 20.46 -12.13
N CYS A 114 -20.74 19.17 -11.93
CA CYS A 114 -22.09 18.64 -11.76
C CYS A 114 -22.62 18.99 -10.35
N ASN A 115 -23.04 20.24 -10.18
CA ASN A 115 -23.95 20.64 -9.11
C ASN A 115 -25.28 19.91 -9.34
N SER A 116 -25.51 18.81 -8.62
CA SER A 116 -26.76 18.04 -8.72
C SER A 116 -27.34 17.81 -7.33
N GLY A 117 -27.76 18.92 -6.72
CA GLY A 117 -28.61 18.96 -5.55
C GLY A 117 -29.77 19.93 -5.76
N LEU A 118 -30.58 19.76 -6.80
CA LEU A 118 -31.91 20.39 -6.84
C LEU A 118 -32.88 19.63 -7.74
N PHE A 119 -33.40 18.54 -7.19
CA PHE A 119 -34.62 17.89 -7.69
C PHE A 119 -35.82 18.54 -6.97
N THR A 120 -36.36 19.67 -7.45
CA THR A 120 -37.69 20.14 -7.03
C THR A 120 -38.34 21.05 -8.08
N LEU A 121 -39.40 20.54 -8.70
CA LEU A 121 -40.62 21.23 -9.18
C LEU A 121 -40.51 22.65 -9.75
N THR A 122 -40.65 22.77 -11.07
CA THR A 122 -41.71 23.60 -11.70
C THR A 122 -41.87 23.19 -13.16
N ARG A 123 -42.88 22.35 -13.43
CA ARG A 123 -43.66 22.43 -14.67
C ARG A 123 -44.56 23.66 -14.52
N LEU A 124 -44.35 24.66 -15.37
CA LEU A 124 -45.33 25.33 -16.23
C LEU A 124 -44.56 26.19 -17.23
#